data_AF-A0A7X6VW50-F1
#
_entry.id   AF-A0A7X6VW50-F1
#
_cell.length_a   1.000
_cell.length_b   1.000
_cell.length_c   1.000
_cell.angle_alpha   90.00
_cell.angle_beta   90.00
_cell.angle_gamma   90.00
#
_symmetry.space_group_name_H-M   'P 1'
#
loop_
_entity.id
_entity.type
_entity.pdbx_description
1 polymer ?
#
loop_
_entity_poly.entity_id
_entity_poly.type
_entity_poly.pdbx_seq_one_letter_code
_entity_poly.pdbx_strand_id
1 'polypeptide(L)'
;MVNPVIIKSFNSLKLYCEVGNFKGWDPYDGLNSEIFQATPLKHWRFARLAWIQAFKRNPVNLRKLLLIPKGHNPKGIGLFLTGYCNLYKIAASGKNSFGTTDELKKRVTELAELLISLQSKGYAGACWGYNFDWQNRVFFQPKHTPTVVATSFCADALFNAYEVTGNKKYLETALSSANFVMKDLNRIKCGENFLFSYSPLD
;
A
#
# COMPACT_ATOMS: atom_id res chain seq x y z
N MET A 1 -23.62 -8.68 -22.03
CA MET A 1 -22.26 -9.26 -22.08
C MET A 1 -21.23 -8.16 -21.88
N VAL A 2 -20.16 -8.39 -21.11
CA VAL A 2 -19.07 -7.40 -20.97
C VAL A 2 -18.28 -7.35 -22.27
N ASN A 3 -17.85 -6.15 -22.68
CA ASN A 3 -17.12 -5.93 -23.93
C ASN A 3 -15.82 -6.78 -24.00
N PRO A 4 -15.58 -7.58 -25.06
CA PRO A 4 -14.39 -8.41 -25.19
C PRO A 4 -13.05 -7.66 -25.09
N VAL A 5 -13.01 -6.41 -25.57
CA VAL A 5 -11.83 -5.54 -25.46
C VAL A 5 -11.54 -5.23 -24.00
N ILE A 6 -12.57 -4.93 -23.20
CA ILE A 6 -12.43 -4.65 -21.76
C ILE A 6 -11.87 -5.88 -21.04
N ILE A 7 -12.42 -7.07 -21.31
CA ILE A 7 -11.95 -8.32 -20.68
C ILE A 7 -10.47 -8.56 -21.02
N LYS A 8 -10.11 -8.44 -22.30
CA LYS A 8 -8.73 -8.64 -22.76
C LYS A 8 -7.77 -7.64 -22.10
N SER A 9 -8.09 -6.35 -22.13
CA SER A 9 -7.26 -5.30 -21.53
C SER A 9 -7.10 -5.48 -20.02
N PHE A 10 -8.18 -5.83 -19.31
CA PHE A 10 -8.15 -6.12 -17.88
C PHE A 10 -7.23 -7.30 -17.58
N ASN A 11 -7.40 -8.42 -18.29
CA ASN A 11 -6.59 -9.62 -18.08
C ASN A 11 -5.12 -9.39 -18.41
N SER A 12 -4.80 -8.57 -19.43
CA SER A 12 -3.42 -8.15 -19.70
C SER A 12 -2.83 -7.33 -18.54
N LEU A 13 -3.59 -6.40 -17.96
CA LEU A 13 -3.13 -5.63 -16.79
C LEU A 13 -2.96 -6.51 -15.56
N LYS A 14 -3.93 -7.38 -15.28
CA LYS A 14 -3.87 -8.37 -14.19
C LYS A 14 -2.61 -9.21 -14.30
N LEU A 15 -2.35 -9.79 -15.48
CA LEU A 15 -1.15 -10.59 -15.74
C LEU A 15 0.13 -9.78 -15.53
N TYR A 16 0.19 -8.54 -16.01
CA TYR A 16 1.33 -7.65 -15.79
C TYR A 16 1.63 -7.44 -14.30
N CYS A 17 0.58 -7.19 -13.49
CA CYS A 17 0.71 -7.02 -12.05
C CYS A 17 1.16 -8.31 -11.35
N GLU A 18 0.59 -9.46 -11.74
CA GLU A 18 0.91 -10.78 -11.17
C GLU A 18 2.35 -11.19 -11.48
N VAL A 19 2.81 -11.05 -12.72
CA VAL A 19 4.20 -11.32 -13.13
C VAL A 19 5.17 -10.38 -12.41
N GLY A 20 4.77 -9.11 -12.21
CA GLY A 20 5.53 -8.15 -11.41
C GLY A 20 5.51 -8.40 -9.91
N ASN A 21 4.84 -9.47 -9.44
CA ASN A 21 4.60 -9.76 -8.03
C ASN A 21 4.05 -8.53 -7.26
N PHE A 22 3.20 -7.74 -7.90
CA PHE A 22 2.62 -6.50 -7.36
C PHE A 22 3.66 -5.48 -6.87
N LYS A 23 4.93 -5.60 -7.29
CA LYS A 23 5.97 -4.62 -6.99
C LYS A 23 5.95 -3.50 -8.03
N GLY A 24 6.04 -2.28 -7.53
CA GLY A 24 5.99 -1.09 -8.36
C GLY A 24 6.94 -0.02 -7.89
N TRP A 25 7.02 1.02 -8.70
CA TRP A 25 7.60 2.29 -8.32
C TRP A 25 6.50 3.26 -7.91
N ASP A 26 6.80 4.13 -6.96
CA ASP A 26 5.90 5.17 -6.47
C ASP A 26 6.40 6.55 -6.93
N PRO A 27 5.52 7.51 -7.25
CA PRO A 27 5.95 8.87 -7.57
C PRO A 27 6.89 9.53 -6.54
N TYR A 28 6.86 9.11 -5.28
CA TYR A 28 7.67 9.66 -4.19
C TYR A 28 8.84 8.76 -3.74
N ASP A 29 9.10 7.64 -4.42
CA ASP A 29 10.13 6.67 -4.05
C ASP A 29 11.58 7.07 -4.39
N GLY A 30 11.82 8.29 -4.89
CA GLY A 30 13.14 8.73 -5.34
C GLY A 30 14.25 8.57 -4.30
N LEU A 31 13.91 8.70 -3.01
CA LEU A 31 14.85 8.52 -1.90
C LEU A 31 15.22 7.05 -1.63
N ASN A 32 14.55 6.08 -2.26
CA ASN A 32 15.00 4.69 -2.23
C ASN A 32 16.22 4.43 -3.17
N SER A 33 16.72 5.45 -3.87
CA SER A 33 17.88 5.33 -4.74
C SER A 33 19.12 4.94 -3.93
N GLU A 34 19.69 3.78 -4.23
CA GLU A 34 20.92 3.29 -3.60
C GLU A 34 22.07 4.28 -3.83
N ILE A 35 22.14 4.88 -5.02
CA ILE A 35 23.13 5.89 -5.38
C ILE A 35 22.96 7.14 -4.50
N PHE A 36 21.75 7.67 -4.38
CA PHE A 36 21.51 8.85 -3.55
C PHE A 36 21.82 8.58 -2.07
N GLN A 37 21.43 7.40 -1.58
CA GLN A 37 21.68 6.97 -0.20
C GLN A 37 23.16 6.70 0.11
N ALA A 38 24.01 6.56 -0.91
CA ALA A 38 25.47 6.48 -0.73
C ALA A 38 26.13 7.87 -0.60
N THR A 39 25.41 8.97 -0.84
CA THR A 39 25.96 10.34 -0.80
C THR A 39 25.67 11.03 0.54
N PRO A 40 26.47 12.05 0.94
CA PRO A 40 26.15 12.88 2.10
C PRO A 40 24.88 13.74 1.89
N LEU A 41 24.43 13.91 0.64
CA LEU A 41 23.23 14.68 0.30
C LEU A 41 21.97 14.11 0.95
N LYS A 42 21.95 12.82 1.31
CA LYS A 42 20.82 12.21 2.02
C LYS A 42 20.51 12.88 3.34
N HIS A 43 21.48 13.51 3.99
CA HIS A 43 21.28 14.21 5.26
C HIS A 43 20.73 15.63 5.07
N TRP A 44 20.83 16.19 3.86
CA TRP A 44 20.40 17.55 3.58
C TRP A 44 18.94 17.62 3.09
N ARG A 45 18.10 18.33 3.86
CA ARG A 45 16.65 18.49 3.58
C ARG A 45 16.35 18.99 2.18
N PHE A 46 17.08 20.02 1.71
CA PHE A 46 16.84 20.60 0.39
C PHE A 46 17.25 19.66 -0.73
N ALA A 47 18.34 18.90 -0.57
CA ALA A 47 18.73 17.89 -1.55
C ALA A 47 17.69 16.78 -1.65
N ARG A 48 17.19 16.25 -0.52
CA ARG A 48 16.10 15.26 -0.52
C ARG A 48 14.84 15.76 -1.25
N LEU A 49 14.46 17.03 -0.99
CA LEU A 49 13.32 17.65 -1.66
C LEU A 49 13.51 17.80 -3.17
N ALA A 50 14.66 18.35 -3.58
CA ALA A 50 14.99 18.53 -4.98
C ALA A 50 14.99 17.17 -5.70
N TRP A 51 15.55 16.14 -5.06
CA TRP A 51 15.59 14.78 -5.59
C TRP A 51 14.19 14.20 -5.81
N ILE A 52 13.31 14.23 -4.81
CA ILE A 52 11.92 13.78 -4.96
C ILE A 52 11.21 14.53 -6.10
N GLN A 53 11.36 15.85 -6.16
CA GLN A 53 10.71 16.65 -7.21
C GLN A 53 11.27 16.33 -8.60
N ALA A 54 12.56 16.04 -8.73
CA ALA A 54 13.16 15.61 -9.99
C ALA A 54 12.50 14.32 -10.49
N PHE A 55 12.32 13.30 -9.64
CA PHE A 55 11.63 12.07 -10.02
C PHE A 55 10.15 12.25 -10.33
N LYS A 56 9.47 13.14 -9.59
CA LYS A 56 8.04 13.40 -9.80
C LYS A 56 7.75 14.14 -11.09
N ARG A 57 8.65 15.03 -11.52
CA ARG A 57 8.42 15.95 -12.66
C ARG A 57 9.16 15.55 -13.94
N ASN A 58 10.17 14.70 -13.86
CA ASN A 58 10.91 14.26 -15.03
C ASN A 58 10.06 13.30 -15.90
N PRO A 59 9.86 13.60 -17.19
CA PRO A 59 9.14 12.69 -18.10
C PRO A 59 9.88 11.37 -18.34
N VAL A 60 11.20 11.34 -18.12
CA VAL A 60 12.04 10.14 -18.27
C VAL A 60 12.14 9.41 -16.93
N ASN A 61 11.89 8.10 -16.95
CA ASN A 61 11.97 7.28 -15.75
C ASN A 61 13.43 6.93 -15.39
N LEU A 62 14.02 7.73 -14.51
CA LEU A 62 15.41 7.55 -14.05
C LEU A 62 15.62 6.41 -13.05
N ARG A 63 14.56 5.71 -12.63
CA ARG A 63 14.63 4.75 -11.50
C ARG A 63 15.55 3.58 -11.76
N LYS A 64 15.64 3.11 -13.01
CA LYS A 64 16.60 2.06 -13.39
C LYS A 64 18.04 2.55 -13.28
N LEU A 65 18.31 3.76 -13.79
CA LEU A 65 19.66 4.34 -13.80
C LEU A 65 20.15 4.62 -12.38
N LEU A 66 19.26 5.11 -11.52
CA LEU A 66 19.57 5.52 -10.15
C LEU A 66 19.34 4.42 -9.11
N LEU A 67 19.21 3.16 -9.57
CA LEU A 67 19.07 1.97 -8.73
C LEU A 67 17.98 2.12 -7.65
N ILE A 68 16.79 2.56 -8.08
CA ILE A 68 15.59 2.56 -7.23
C ILE A 68 14.89 1.21 -7.40
N PRO A 69 14.87 0.34 -6.38
CA PRO A 69 14.23 -0.96 -6.49
C PRO A 69 12.71 -0.80 -6.56
N LYS A 70 12.05 -1.70 -7.30
CA LYS A 70 10.60 -1.86 -7.18
C LYS A 70 10.28 -2.49 -5.83
N GLY A 71 9.27 -1.98 -5.15
CA GLY A 71 8.86 -2.48 -3.84
C GLY A 71 7.37 -2.69 -3.72
N HIS A 72 6.95 -3.31 -2.63
CA HIS A 72 5.56 -3.43 -2.25
C HIS A 72 5.16 -2.18 -1.45
N ASN A 73 4.29 -1.35 -2.03
CA ASN A 73 3.62 -0.29 -1.29
C ASN A 73 2.41 -0.91 -0.57
N PRO A 74 2.33 -0.88 0.78
CA PRO A 74 1.25 -1.57 1.50
C PRO A 74 -0.15 -1.12 1.11
N LYS A 75 -0.34 0.19 0.85
CA LYS A 75 -1.62 0.70 0.33
C LYS A 75 -1.94 0.11 -1.04
N GLY A 76 -0.93 0.00 -1.91
CA GLY A 76 -1.08 -0.66 -3.21
C GLY A 76 -1.49 -2.13 -3.08
N ILE A 77 -0.87 -2.87 -2.15
CA ILE A 77 -1.25 -4.26 -1.86
C ILE A 77 -2.67 -4.34 -1.30
N GLY A 78 -3.07 -3.44 -0.41
CA GLY A 78 -4.46 -3.35 0.06
C GLY A 78 -5.45 -3.14 -1.08
N LEU A 79 -5.16 -2.24 -2.02
CA LEU A 79 -6.00 -2.01 -3.19
C LEU A 79 -6.08 -3.24 -4.11
N PHE A 80 -4.96 -3.93 -4.36
CA PHE A 80 -4.98 -5.18 -5.11
C PHE A 80 -5.82 -6.24 -4.38
N LEU A 81 -5.63 -6.42 -3.08
CA LEU A 81 -6.38 -7.38 -2.27
C LEU A 81 -7.89 -7.13 -2.36
N THR A 82 -8.36 -5.90 -2.14
CA THR A 82 -9.77 -5.54 -2.33
C THR A 82 -10.24 -5.82 -3.77
N GLY A 83 -9.42 -5.51 -4.77
CA GLY A 83 -9.71 -5.83 -6.17
C GLY A 83 -9.93 -7.32 -6.42
N TYR A 84 -9.05 -8.18 -5.89
CA TYR A 84 -9.18 -9.63 -6.01
C TYR A 84 -10.38 -10.18 -5.22
N CYS A 85 -10.72 -9.61 -4.07
CA CYS A 85 -11.96 -9.94 -3.36
C CYS A 85 -13.19 -9.62 -4.21
N ASN A 86 -13.19 -8.49 -4.92
CA ASN A 86 -14.27 -8.13 -5.83
C ASN A 86 -14.35 -9.08 -7.04
N LEU A 87 -13.21 -9.45 -7.62
CA LEU A 87 -13.17 -10.46 -8.68
C LEU A 87 -13.71 -11.81 -8.21
N TYR A 88 -13.36 -12.23 -6.99
CA TYR A 88 -13.89 -13.46 -6.39
C TYR A 88 -15.41 -13.41 -6.28
N LYS A 89 -15.98 -12.31 -5.78
CA LYS A 89 -17.44 -12.11 -5.68
C LYS A 89 -18.12 -12.18 -7.06
N ILE A 90 -17.48 -11.65 -8.11
CA ILE A 90 -17.96 -11.75 -9.51
C ILE A 90 -17.90 -13.20 -10.02
N ALA A 91 -16.80 -13.91 -9.79
CA ALA A 91 -16.67 -15.31 -10.20
C ALA A 91 -17.68 -16.21 -9.47
N ALA A 92 -17.91 -15.98 -8.18
CA ALA A 92 -18.91 -16.69 -7.38
C ALA A 92 -20.35 -16.46 -7.89
N SER A 93 -20.62 -15.37 -8.62
CA SER A 93 -21.89 -15.15 -9.31
C SER A 93 -21.98 -15.86 -10.68
N GLY A 94 -21.06 -16.78 -10.99
CA GLY A 94 -21.00 -17.53 -12.24
C GLY A 94 -20.26 -16.83 -13.40
N LYS A 95 -19.57 -15.70 -13.15
CA LYS A 95 -18.87 -14.93 -14.19
C LYS A 95 -17.35 -15.08 -14.09
N ASN A 96 -16.81 -16.07 -14.80
CA ASN A 96 -15.39 -16.45 -14.68
C ASN A 96 -14.44 -15.74 -15.67
N SER A 97 -14.86 -14.63 -16.30
CA SER A 97 -14.07 -13.93 -17.33
C SER A 97 -12.73 -13.35 -16.84
N PHE A 98 -12.54 -13.27 -15.51
CA PHE A 98 -11.36 -12.67 -14.87
C PHE A 98 -10.59 -13.64 -13.96
N GLY A 99 -10.96 -14.92 -13.98
CA GLY A 99 -10.42 -15.98 -13.13
C GLY A 99 -11.52 -16.84 -12.51
N THR A 100 -11.15 -18.05 -12.10
CA THR A 100 -12.04 -18.95 -11.35
C THR A 100 -12.09 -18.56 -9.87
N THR A 101 -13.12 -19.02 -9.16
CA THR A 101 -13.25 -18.79 -7.71
C THR A 101 -12.03 -19.30 -6.92
N ASP A 102 -11.48 -20.44 -7.29
CA ASP A 102 -10.35 -21.05 -6.58
C ASP A 102 -9.04 -20.28 -6.81
N GLU A 103 -8.77 -19.90 -8.05
CA GLU A 103 -7.61 -19.07 -8.40
C GLU A 103 -7.65 -17.73 -7.66
N LEU A 104 -8.82 -17.08 -7.65
CA LEU A 104 -9.01 -15.78 -7.03
C LEU A 104 -8.93 -15.89 -5.50
N LYS A 105 -9.51 -16.92 -4.89
CA LYS A 105 -9.40 -17.16 -3.44
C LYS A 105 -7.96 -17.43 -3.00
N LYS A 106 -7.20 -18.19 -3.80
CA LYS A 106 -5.76 -18.38 -3.57
C LYS A 106 -5.03 -17.04 -3.62
N ARG A 107 -5.30 -16.21 -4.62
CA ARG A 107 -4.65 -14.90 -4.73
C ARG A 107 -5.01 -13.95 -3.59
N VAL A 108 -6.27 -13.95 -3.14
CA VAL A 108 -6.71 -13.19 -1.95
C VAL A 108 -5.90 -13.62 -0.73
N THR A 109 -5.69 -14.92 -0.54
CA THR A 109 -4.89 -15.46 0.57
C THR A 109 -3.43 -15.00 0.48
N GLU A 110 -2.80 -15.11 -0.69
CA GLU A 110 -1.42 -14.66 -0.91
C GLU A 110 -1.24 -13.16 -0.63
N LEU A 111 -2.15 -12.32 -1.12
CA LEU A 111 -2.10 -10.88 -0.94
C LEU A 111 -2.40 -10.46 0.51
N ALA A 112 -3.32 -11.13 1.20
CA ALA A 112 -3.59 -10.89 2.60
C ALA A 112 -2.38 -11.21 3.49
N GLU A 113 -1.74 -12.36 3.27
CA GLU A 113 -0.53 -12.75 4.00
C GLU A 113 0.65 -11.80 3.70
N LEU A 114 0.82 -11.40 2.43
CA LEU A 114 1.78 -10.37 2.07
C LEU A 114 1.50 -9.05 2.80
N LEU A 115 0.25 -8.59 2.80
CA LEU A 115 -0.14 -7.34 3.47
C LEU A 115 0.15 -7.39 4.97
N ILE A 116 -0.18 -8.50 5.63
CA ILE A 116 0.12 -8.71 7.05
C ILE A 116 1.62 -8.66 7.32
N SER A 117 2.44 -9.22 6.45
CA SER A 117 3.91 -9.19 6.59
C SER A 117 4.50 -7.77 6.46
N LEU A 118 3.81 -6.86 5.77
CA LEU A 118 4.23 -5.47 5.54
C LEU A 118 3.85 -4.51 6.69
N GLN A 119 3.29 -5.02 7.79
CA GLN A 119 2.94 -4.21 8.95
C GLN A 119 4.16 -3.50 9.55
N SER A 120 3.98 -2.23 9.91
CA SER A 120 4.90 -1.49 10.75
C SER A 120 4.92 -2.09 12.17
N LYS A 121 6.10 -2.16 12.78
CA LYS A 121 6.31 -2.74 14.11
C LYS A 121 6.45 -1.64 15.16
N GLY A 122 6.17 -1.98 16.43
CA GLY A 122 6.35 -1.06 17.57
C GLY A 122 5.14 -0.19 17.91
N TYR A 123 3.97 -0.49 17.36
CA TYR A 123 2.72 0.24 17.59
C TYR A 123 1.69 -0.64 18.30
N ALA A 124 0.65 -0.03 18.88
CA ALA A 124 -0.36 -0.70 19.69
C ALA A 124 -1.29 -1.64 18.90
N GLY A 125 -1.22 -1.63 17.57
CA GLY A 125 -2.01 -2.47 16.68
C GLY A 125 -1.47 -2.54 15.26
N ALA A 126 -2.12 -3.32 14.39
CA ALA A 126 -1.73 -3.45 13.00
C ALA A 126 -1.83 -2.10 12.27
N CYS A 127 -0.73 -1.68 11.67
CA CYS A 127 -0.64 -0.42 10.96
C CYS A 127 0.38 -0.50 9.83
N TRP A 128 0.28 0.41 8.87
CA TRP A 128 1.09 0.37 7.65
C TRP A 128 1.59 1.74 7.25
N GLY A 129 2.87 1.78 6.86
CA GLY A 129 3.55 2.94 6.30
C GLY A 129 4.09 2.66 4.91
N TYR A 130 4.39 3.71 4.15
CA TYR A 130 4.94 3.57 2.80
C TYR A 130 6.37 3.02 2.83
N ASN A 131 6.76 2.32 1.77
CA ASN A 131 8.09 1.69 1.63
C ASN A 131 9.19 2.64 1.16
N PHE A 132 9.04 3.95 1.40
CA PHE A 132 9.98 5.00 1.01
C PHE A 132 9.97 6.14 2.02
N ASP A 133 11.10 6.83 2.14
CA ASP A 133 11.19 8.05 2.93
C ASP A 133 10.46 9.17 2.21
N TRP A 134 9.73 9.99 2.98
CA TRP A 134 9.02 11.13 2.44
C TRP A 134 9.50 12.44 3.08
N GLN A 135 10.25 13.21 2.31
CA GLN A 135 10.55 14.59 2.63
C GLN A 135 9.52 15.51 1.97
N ASN A 136 8.83 16.32 2.75
CA ASN A 136 8.05 17.44 2.24
C ASN A 136 8.55 18.78 2.79
N ARG A 137 7.84 19.87 2.50
CA ARG A 137 8.25 21.23 2.90
C ARG A 137 8.21 21.46 4.40
N VAL A 138 7.55 20.64 5.20
CA VAL A 138 7.31 20.88 6.63
C VAL A 138 7.97 19.81 7.49
N PHE A 139 7.90 18.55 7.07
CA PHE A 139 8.39 17.41 7.84
C PHE A 139 9.17 16.39 7.00
N PHE A 140 9.85 15.50 7.70
CA PHE A 140 10.46 14.29 7.16
C PHE A 140 9.81 13.07 7.81
N GLN A 141 9.31 12.17 6.99
CA GLN A 141 8.69 10.94 7.43
C GLN A 141 9.53 9.76 6.96
N PRO A 142 10.19 9.02 7.88
CA PRO A 142 10.91 7.81 7.53
C PRO A 142 9.99 6.76 6.91
N LYS A 143 10.54 5.96 6.00
CA LYS A 143 9.86 4.78 5.45
C LYS A 143 9.34 3.89 6.58
N HIS A 144 8.21 3.26 6.32
CA HIS A 144 7.46 2.42 7.26
C HIS A 144 6.86 3.16 8.47
N THR A 145 6.95 4.48 8.54
CA THR A 145 6.13 5.23 9.51
C THR A 145 4.65 5.06 9.13
N PRO A 146 3.81 4.50 10.01
CA PRO A 146 2.43 4.22 9.69
C PRO A 146 1.62 5.51 9.59
N THR A 147 0.62 5.48 8.72
CA THR A 147 -0.33 6.59 8.55
C THR A 147 -1.74 6.07 8.71
N VAL A 148 -2.66 6.92 9.19
CA VAL A 148 -4.08 6.57 9.33
C VAL A 148 -4.68 6.17 7.98
N VAL A 149 -4.26 6.84 6.90
CA VAL A 149 -4.75 6.58 5.54
C VAL A 149 -4.26 5.24 5.01
N ALA A 150 -2.95 4.97 5.03
CA ALA A 150 -2.47 3.67 4.54
C ALA A 150 -3.06 2.53 5.38
N THR A 151 -3.16 2.73 6.69
CA THR A 151 -3.75 1.75 7.61
C THR A 151 -5.21 1.48 7.33
N SER A 152 -6.03 2.50 7.04
CA SER A 152 -7.46 2.31 6.74
C SER A 152 -7.68 1.47 5.47
N PHE A 153 -6.91 1.72 4.41
CA PHE A 153 -6.96 0.91 3.17
C PHE A 153 -6.53 -0.54 3.43
N CYS A 154 -5.52 -0.76 4.26
CA CYS A 154 -5.03 -2.11 4.56
C CYS A 154 -6.01 -2.89 5.45
N ALA A 155 -6.60 -2.23 6.46
CA ALA A 155 -7.60 -2.83 7.32
C ALA A 155 -8.87 -3.21 6.54
N ASP A 156 -9.38 -2.30 5.69
CA ASP A 156 -10.52 -2.57 4.81
C ASP A 156 -10.28 -3.77 3.89
N ALA A 157 -9.09 -3.84 3.29
CA ALA A 157 -8.72 -4.95 2.43
C ALA A 157 -8.70 -6.30 3.19
N LEU A 158 -8.25 -6.30 4.46
CA LEU A 158 -8.26 -7.49 5.31
C LEU A 158 -9.67 -7.89 5.76
N PHE A 159 -10.58 -6.95 6.01
CA PHE A 159 -12.00 -7.26 6.22
C PHE A 159 -12.61 -7.93 4.99
N ASN A 160 -12.36 -7.39 3.79
CA ASN A 160 -12.81 -8.01 2.53
C ASN A 160 -12.22 -9.41 2.34
N ALA A 161 -10.93 -9.60 2.69
CA ALA A 161 -10.28 -10.91 2.61
C ALA A 161 -10.88 -11.91 3.59
N TYR A 162 -11.27 -11.46 4.80
CA TYR A 162 -12.00 -12.29 5.75
C TYR A 162 -13.34 -12.77 5.19
N GLU A 163 -14.13 -11.90 4.56
CA GLU A 163 -15.41 -12.31 3.94
C GLU A 163 -15.23 -13.39 2.87
N VAL A 164 -14.15 -13.32 2.09
CA VAL A 164 -13.86 -14.29 1.01
C VAL A 164 -13.31 -15.61 1.54
N THR A 165 -12.49 -15.56 2.60
CA THR A 165 -11.70 -16.72 3.05
C THR A 165 -12.22 -17.38 4.31
N GLY A 166 -12.95 -16.66 5.15
CA GLY A 166 -13.31 -17.06 6.52
C GLY A 166 -12.13 -17.07 7.49
N ASN A 167 -10.93 -16.62 7.09
CA ASN A 167 -9.73 -16.69 7.93
C ASN A 167 -9.76 -15.60 9.03
N LYS A 168 -10.03 -16.02 10.28
CA LYS A 168 -10.14 -15.11 11.43
C LYS A 168 -8.90 -14.26 11.68
N LYS A 169 -7.70 -14.72 11.29
CA LYS A 169 -6.46 -13.92 11.39
C LYS A 169 -6.59 -12.58 10.67
N TYR A 170 -7.26 -12.55 9.51
CA TYR A 170 -7.43 -11.31 8.73
C TYR A 170 -8.36 -10.34 9.45
N LEU A 171 -9.47 -10.85 10.00
CA LEU A 171 -10.40 -10.08 10.81
C LEU A 171 -9.72 -9.50 12.06
N GLU A 172 -9.03 -10.34 12.83
CA GLU A 172 -8.36 -9.95 14.07
C GLU A 172 -7.26 -8.91 13.80
N THR A 173 -6.48 -9.10 12.73
CA THR A 173 -5.46 -8.13 12.32
C THR A 173 -6.11 -6.80 11.91
N ALA A 174 -7.17 -6.83 11.11
CA ALA A 174 -7.90 -5.63 10.70
C ALA A 174 -8.47 -4.87 11.91
N LEU A 175 -9.14 -5.56 12.83
CA LEU A 175 -9.69 -4.96 14.07
C LEU A 175 -8.60 -4.36 14.94
N SER A 176 -7.43 -5.00 15.03
CA SER A 176 -6.31 -4.48 15.82
C SER A 176 -5.84 -3.10 15.36
N SER A 177 -6.09 -2.71 14.10
CA SER A 177 -5.75 -1.36 13.60
C SER A 177 -6.48 -0.23 14.33
N ALA A 178 -7.63 -0.51 14.94
CA ALA A 178 -8.30 0.45 15.81
C ALA A 178 -7.43 0.84 17.02
N ASN A 179 -6.63 -0.10 17.56
CA ASN A 179 -5.70 0.22 18.64
C ASN A 179 -4.63 1.21 18.20
N PHE A 180 -4.13 1.07 16.96
CA PHE A 180 -3.19 2.04 16.40
C PHE A 180 -3.80 3.45 16.34
N VAL A 181 -4.99 3.57 15.76
CA VAL A 181 -5.68 4.86 15.66
C VAL A 181 -5.95 5.48 17.04
N MET A 182 -6.36 4.67 18.01
CA MET A 182 -6.78 5.16 19.33
C MET A 182 -5.64 5.45 20.29
N LYS A 183 -4.50 4.76 20.15
CA LYS A 183 -3.39 4.80 21.13
C LYS A 183 -2.12 5.44 20.59
N ASP A 184 -1.86 5.38 19.28
CA ASP A 184 -0.58 5.84 18.70
C ASP A 184 -0.69 7.16 17.93
N LEU A 185 -1.89 7.57 17.49
CA LEU A 185 -2.09 8.85 16.81
C LEU A 185 -2.36 9.98 17.80
N ASN A 186 -1.77 11.15 17.53
CA ASN A 186 -2.10 12.37 18.23
C ASN A 186 -3.55 12.76 17.93
N ARG A 187 -4.26 13.30 18.91
CA ARG A 187 -5.65 13.74 18.74
C ARG A 187 -5.92 15.07 19.41
N ILE A 188 -6.75 15.87 18.77
CA ILE A 188 -7.26 17.13 19.30
C ILE A 188 -8.77 17.00 19.45
N LYS A 189 -9.30 17.38 20.63
CA LYS A 189 -10.75 17.43 20.86
C LYS A 189 -11.31 18.70 20.22
N CYS A 190 -12.34 18.55 19.40
CA CYS A 190 -13.05 19.64 18.72
C CYS A 190 -14.54 19.55 19.04
N GLY A 191 -14.96 20.19 20.15
CA GLY A 191 -16.32 20.05 20.68
C GLY A 191 -16.58 18.62 21.14
N GLU A 192 -17.60 17.98 20.55
CA GLU A 192 -17.95 16.57 20.79
C GLU A 192 -17.16 15.59 19.90
N ASN A 193 -16.36 16.11 18.96
CA ASN A 193 -15.61 15.31 17.99
C ASN A 193 -14.10 15.27 18.30
N PHE A 194 -13.40 14.40 17.57
CA PHE A 194 -11.93 14.31 17.61
C PHE A 194 -11.35 14.45 16.20
N LEU A 195 -10.22 15.15 16.11
CA LEU A 195 -9.35 15.15 14.94
C LEU A 195 -8.13 14.31 15.28
N PHE A 196 -7.81 13.33 14.43
CA PHE A 196 -6.60 12.52 14.55
C PHE A 196 -5.53 13.03 13.60
N SER A 197 -4.27 12.94 14.04
CA SER A 197 -3.12 13.24 13.21
C SER A 197 -2.99 12.23 12.06
N TYR A 198 -2.27 12.62 11.01
CA TYR A 198 -2.07 11.75 9.85
C TYR A 198 -1.15 10.57 10.17
N SER A 199 -0.16 10.79 11.03
CA SER A 199 0.80 9.81 11.53
C SER A 199 1.15 10.07 13.00
N PRO A 200 1.83 9.12 13.67
CA PRO A 200 2.32 9.33 15.05
C PRO A 200 3.38 10.43 15.19
N LEU A 201 3.95 10.93 14.08
CA LEU A 201 5.00 11.94 14.07
C LEU A 201 4.49 13.36 13.82
N ASP A 202 3.19 13.52 13.57
CA ASP A 202 2.54 14.82 13.27
C ASP A 202 1.92 15.45 14.52
#